data_AF-A0A9V1FP50-F1
#
_entry.id   AF-A0A9V1FP50-F1
#
_cell.length_a   1.000
_cell.length_b   1.000
_cell.length_c   1.000
_cell.angle_alpha   90.00
_cell.angle_beta   90.00
_cell.angle_gamma   90.00
#
_symmetry.space_group_name_H-M   'P 1'
#
loop_
_entity.id
_entity.type
_entity.pdbx_description
1 polymer ?
#
loop_
_entity_poly.entity_id
_entity_poly.type
_entity_poly.pdbx_seq_one_letter_code
_entity_poly.pdbx_strand_id
1 'polypeptide(L)'
;MGFRCKVPGRSRDPSRWKPQDVSGGAAPGTQERLPGCAHSAGSPKLPTVDPVCARRPRPSPPESPPTSAAASHWRPRASVGPRAPPGGSAERAPHPAPLEPASRGEAIPGAGGRPRRLTDRRRRLRARPQRAAGMAAPRSPQRVRAREREGPRAPTAGSDQVHSWTLVTSQALDTAWKIARGSVTLAVAFLVAALCYVRRMHSYLGHRLKWWIGYLQRKFKRNLSVEAEVDLLSYSAREWKGETPRAKLMRKAYEELFWRHHIKCVRQVKRDNYDALRSVLFQIFSQGLSFPSWMKEKDIVKWTEFSGIKDYHKRGSMCNILFSDAILEYKLYEALKFIMLYQVTEVYEQMKTKKVIPSLFRLLFSRETSSDPLSFMMNHLNSVGDTCGLEQIDMFILGHSLEIKIKVFRLFKFNSRDFEVCYPDLPFREWPEISLLTENDRHYHIPVF
;
A
#
# COMPACT_ATOMS: atom_id res chain seq x y z
N MET A 1 11.61 39.45 -28.67
CA MET A 1 12.77 40.14 -28.06
C MET A 1 13.27 39.27 -26.92
N GLY A 2 14.58 39.11 -26.75
CA GLY A 2 15.15 38.33 -25.66
C GLY A 2 16.33 39.08 -25.03
N PHE A 3 16.42 39.06 -23.70
CA PHE A 3 17.53 39.66 -22.96
C PHE A 3 18.16 38.65 -22.01
N ARG A 4 19.50 38.62 -21.99
CA ARG A 4 20.34 37.71 -21.20
C ARG A 4 21.26 38.54 -20.31
N CYS A 5 21.11 38.41 -18.99
CA CYS A 5 22.09 38.84 -17.98
C CYS A 5 21.69 38.25 -16.61
N LYS A 6 22.59 37.96 -15.67
CA LYS A 6 24.06 37.84 -15.71
C LYS A 6 24.49 36.97 -14.52
N VAL A 7 25.50 36.10 -14.66
CA VAL A 7 26.02 35.28 -13.55
C VAL A 7 27.39 35.79 -13.11
N PRO A 8 27.61 36.06 -11.81
CA PRO A 8 28.94 36.25 -11.24
C PRO A 8 29.47 34.91 -10.70
N GLY A 9 30.55 34.38 -11.30
CA GLY A 9 31.25 33.20 -10.77
C GLY A 9 32.47 33.59 -9.94
N ARG A 10 32.70 32.89 -8.82
CA ARG A 10 34.01 32.80 -8.17
C ARG A 10 34.24 31.41 -7.59
N SER A 11 35.33 30.76 -7.99
CA SER A 11 35.93 29.64 -7.28
C SER A 11 36.91 30.14 -6.22
N ARG A 12 37.00 29.46 -5.07
CA ARG A 12 38.26 28.96 -4.47
C ARG A 12 37.98 28.26 -3.14
N ASP A 13 38.33 26.98 -3.08
CA ASP A 13 38.64 26.25 -1.86
C ASP A 13 40.01 26.75 -1.32
N PRO A 14 40.14 26.96 0.01
CA PRO A 14 41.38 26.58 0.66
C PRO A 14 41.18 25.90 2.03
N SER A 15 41.18 24.58 2.01
CA SER A 15 41.39 23.72 3.17
C SER A 15 42.78 23.94 3.82
N ARG A 16 42.82 24.52 5.04
CA ARG A 16 43.92 24.42 6.04
C ARG A 16 43.58 25.21 7.32
N TRP A 17 43.14 24.57 8.41
CA TRP A 17 43.20 25.15 9.78
C TRP A 17 43.33 24.07 10.89
N LYS A 18 44.53 23.99 11.47
CA LYS A 18 44.93 23.50 12.81
C LYS A 18 46.30 24.16 13.09
N PRO A 19 46.64 24.59 14.33
CA PRO A 19 46.93 23.68 15.46
C PRO A 19 46.31 24.13 16.82
N GLN A 20 45.97 23.19 17.73
CA GLN A 20 46.67 22.76 18.96
C GLN A 20 46.62 23.69 20.19
N ASP A 21 45.92 23.21 21.22
CA ASP A 21 46.34 22.98 22.62
C ASP A 21 47.47 23.82 23.25
N VAL A 22 47.12 24.54 24.34
CA VAL A 22 47.98 24.81 25.52
C VAL A 22 47.10 24.69 26.79
N SER A 23 47.66 24.33 27.94
CA SER A 23 46.92 23.89 29.14
C SER A 23 47.15 24.75 30.40
N GLY A 24 46.19 24.70 31.33
CA GLY A 24 46.30 25.22 32.71
C GLY A 24 45.81 26.67 32.91
N GLY A 25 45.35 27.07 34.10
CA GLY A 25 45.06 26.27 35.31
C GLY A 25 44.79 27.12 36.56
N ALA A 26 43.90 26.62 37.43
CA ALA A 26 43.61 27.11 38.81
C ALA A 26 43.05 28.55 38.98
N ALA A 27 42.57 28.80 40.21
CA ALA A 27 41.93 30.03 40.73
C ALA A 27 42.56 30.32 42.13
N PRO A 28 42.06 31.21 43.02
CA PRO A 28 40.92 32.15 42.91
C PRO A 28 41.15 33.58 43.48
N GLY A 29 40.22 34.49 43.17
CA GLY A 29 39.74 35.55 44.09
C GLY A 29 40.56 36.85 44.26
N THR A 30 39.84 37.99 44.30
CA THR A 30 39.87 39.03 45.36
C THR A 30 38.86 40.14 45.01
N GLN A 31 38.35 40.87 46.01
CA GLN A 31 37.24 41.83 45.90
C GLN A 31 37.66 43.21 46.44
N GLU A 32 37.72 44.25 45.59
CA GLU A 32 37.73 45.70 45.90
C GLU A 32 37.52 46.50 44.58
N ARG A 33 37.25 47.81 44.51
CA ARG A 33 36.43 48.77 45.29
C ARG A 33 36.33 50.05 44.42
N LEU A 34 35.29 50.88 44.60
CA LEU A 34 35.05 52.13 43.84
C LEU A 34 36.13 53.22 44.07
N PRO A 35 36.33 54.13 43.09
CA PRO A 35 35.72 55.47 43.16
C PRO A 35 34.92 55.84 41.88
N GLY A 36 34.18 56.96 41.78
CA GLY A 36 33.81 57.97 42.80
C GLY A 36 33.37 59.34 42.20
N CYS A 37 32.06 59.59 42.14
CA CYS A 37 31.32 60.87 42.11
C CYS A 37 31.75 62.10 41.25
N ALA A 38 30.86 62.51 40.31
CA ALA A 38 30.36 63.89 40.06
C ALA A 38 29.24 63.82 38.99
N HIS A 39 28.00 64.32 39.19
CA HIS A 39 27.52 65.72 39.01
C HIS A 39 27.88 66.35 37.64
N SER A 40 26.99 66.99 36.87
CA SER A 40 25.51 67.17 36.86
C SER A 40 25.12 67.78 35.47
N ALA A 41 23.92 68.21 35.04
CA ALA A 41 22.50 68.25 35.48
C ALA A 41 21.60 68.56 34.25
N GLY A 42 20.25 68.52 34.38
CA GLY A 42 19.34 69.29 33.51
C GLY A 42 18.27 68.53 32.70
N SER A 43 16.99 68.65 33.10
CA SER A 43 15.81 68.18 32.35
C SER A 43 15.15 69.33 31.57
N PRO A 44 14.25 69.03 30.60
CA PRO A 44 12.98 69.75 30.58
C PRO A 44 11.71 68.87 30.43
N LYS A 45 10.60 69.47 30.86
CA LYS A 45 9.29 68.94 31.24
C LYS A 45 8.41 68.32 30.12
N LEU A 46 7.44 67.50 30.54
CA LEU A 46 6.20 67.18 29.81
C LEU A 46 5.28 68.41 29.63
N PRO A 47 4.28 68.32 28.73
CA PRO A 47 2.92 68.78 28.98
C PRO A 47 1.98 67.61 29.38
N THR A 48 1.08 67.85 30.34
CA THR A 48 0.06 66.90 30.81
C THR A 48 -1.25 67.07 30.04
N VAL A 49 -2.05 66.00 29.87
CA VAL A 49 -3.47 66.08 29.50
C VAL A 49 -4.26 65.13 30.39
N ASP A 50 -5.27 65.65 31.08
CA ASP A 50 -6.08 64.93 32.08
C ASP A 50 -7.35 64.27 31.49
N PRO A 51 -7.94 63.27 32.18
CA PRO A 51 -8.95 62.38 31.60
C PRO A 51 -10.39 62.90 31.71
N VAL A 52 -11.22 62.56 30.72
CA VAL A 52 -12.68 62.75 30.75
C VAL A 52 -13.41 61.41 30.83
N CYS A 53 -14.21 61.22 31.89
CA CYS A 53 -15.00 60.02 32.12
C CYS A 53 -16.24 59.95 31.21
N ALA A 54 -16.26 59.02 30.25
CA ALA A 54 -17.48 58.58 29.56
C ALA A 54 -18.03 57.30 30.21
N ARG A 55 -19.32 57.27 30.56
CA ARG A 55 -19.96 56.13 31.25
C ARG A 55 -20.24 54.97 30.29
N ARG A 56 -20.01 53.73 30.75
CA ARG A 56 -20.55 52.52 30.09
C ARG A 56 -22.09 52.52 30.17
N PRO A 57 -22.81 52.26 29.06
CA PRO A 57 -24.18 51.74 29.15
C PRO A 57 -24.17 50.34 29.80
N ARG A 58 -25.21 50.03 30.59
CA ARG A 58 -25.53 48.63 30.98
C ARG A 58 -26.32 47.96 29.85
N PRO A 59 -26.30 46.61 29.74
CA PRO A 59 -27.17 45.90 28.80
C PRO A 59 -28.65 46.08 29.20
N SER A 60 -29.52 46.14 28.18
CA SER A 60 -30.97 46.18 28.35
C SER A 60 -31.53 44.82 28.81
N PRO A 61 -32.66 44.78 29.55
CA PRO A 61 -33.39 43.55 29.87
C PRO A 61 -34.04 42.93 28.61
N PRO A 62 -34.43 41.63 28.66
CA PRO A 62 -35.04 40.94 27.53
C PRO A 62 -36.50 41.36 27.29
N GLU A 63 -36.87 41.56 26.03
CA GLU A 63 -38.26 41.73 25.59
C GLU A 63 -38.83 40.44 24.98
N SER A 64 -40.10 40.15 25.28
CA SER A 64 -40.88 39.07 24.65
C SER A 64 -42.36 39.19 25.02
N PRO A 65 -43.30 38.73 24.18
CA PRO A 65 -43.29 38.66 22.71
C PRO A 65 -44.58 39.28 22.11
N PRO A 66 -44.75 39.24 20.77
CA PRO A 66 -46.08 39.13 20.16
C PRO A 66 -46.30 37.74 19.52
N THR A 67 -47.50 37.19 19.69
CA THR A 67 -48.01 36.01 18.97
C THR A 67 -48.32 36.38 17.50
N SER A 68 -48.27 35.48 16.51
CA SER A 68 -49.10 34.27 16.45
C SER A 68 -48.77 33.35 15.24
N ALA A 69 -49.43 32.19 15.20
CA ALA A 69 -49.86 31.45 14.00
C ALA A 69 -48.81 30.84 13.02
N ALA A 70 -48.21 29.71 13.40
CA ALA A 70 -47.86 28.61 12.48
C ALA A 70 -47.61 27.27 13.24
N ALA A 71 -48.65 26.63 13.78
CA ALA A 71 -48.51 25.43 14.62
C ALA A 71 -48.69 24.12 13.85
N SER A 72 -47.60 23.45 13.46
CA SER A 72 -47.61 22.07 12.96
C SER A 72 -47.35 21.07 14.10
N HIS A 73 -48.42 20.48 14.67
CA HIS A 73 -48.31 19.54 15.77
C HIS A 73 -47.58 18.23 15.39
N TRP A 74 -46.51 17.91 16.11
CA TRP A 74 -46.06 16.53 16.31
C TRP A 74 -46.22 16.14 17.78
N ARG A 75 -47.10 15.15 18.04
CA ARG A 75 -47.24 14.53 19.37
C ARG A 75 -46.38 13.28 19.45
N PRO A 76 -45.72 12.98 20.58
CA PRO A 76 -45.22 11.65 20.86
C PRO A 76 -46.41 10.68 20.96
N ARG A 77 -46.39 9.58 20.19
CA ARG A 77 -47.39 8.52 20.31
C ARG A 77 -46.78 7.39 21.14
N ALA A 78 -47.40 7.05 22.27
CA ALA A 78 -46.92 5.97 23.11
C ALA A 78 -46.91 4.64 22.34
N SER A 79 -45.77 3.95 22.31
CA SER A 79 -45.60 2.69 21.60
C SER A 79 -46.01 1.52 22.51
N VAL A 80 -47.12 0.88 22.15
CA VAL A 80 -47.64 -0.33 22.81
C VAL A 80 -46.59 -1.45 22.75
N GLY A 81 -46.32 -2.10 23.89
CA GLY A 81 -45.42 -3.25 23.95
C GLY A 81 -46.00 -4.50 23.27
N PRO A 82 -45.17 -5.35 22.64
CA PRO A 82 -45.66 -6.52 21.90
C PRO A 82 -46.19 -7.62 22.83
N ARG A 83 -47.31 -8.23 22.45
CA ARG A 83 -47.83 -9.48 23.07
C ARG A 83 -46.92 -10.67 22.75
N ALA A 84 -46.82 -11.60 23.68
CA ALA A 84 -46.25 -12.92 23.45
C ALA A 84 -47.23 -13.87 22.72
N PRO A 85 -46.74 -14.79 21.87
CA PRO A 85 -47.45 -16.00 21.46
C PRO A 85 -47.29 -17.15 22.49
N PRO A 86 -48.18 -18.15 22.52
CA PRO A 86 -48.16 -19.21 23.54
C PRO A 86 -47.42 -20.50 23.11
N GLY A 87 -46.83 -21.19 24.10
CA GLY A 87 -46.81 -22.66 24.24
C GLY A 87 -46.01 -23.51 23.23
N GLY A 88 -44.91 -24.11 23.69
CA GLY A 88 -44.21 -25.21 23.01
C GLY A 88 -43.16 -25.86 23.93
N SER A 89 -43.22 -27.18 24.11
CA SER A 89 -42.51 -27.90 25.19
C SER A 89 -41.23 -28.62 24.76
N ALA A 90 -40.48 -29.13 25.76
CA ALA A 90 -39.52 -30.25 25.68
C ALA A 90 -38.15 -29.99 25.01
N GLU A 91 -37.28 -29.33 25.76
CA GLU A 91 -35.96 -29.85 26.18
C GLU A 91 -35.43 -31.13 25.50
N ARG A 92 -34.27 -31.03 24.81
CA ARG A 92 -33.35 -32.16 24.58
C ARG A 92 -31.91 -31.70 24.33
N ALA A 93 -30.95 -32.34 24.98
CA ALA A 93 -29.51 -32.02 24.91
C ALA A 93 -28.76 -32.79 23.80
N PRO A 94 -27.62 -32.28 23.29
CA PRO A 94 -26.74 -33.02 22.39
C PRO A 94 -25.37 -33.39 23.00
N HIS A 95 -25.00 -34.66 22.89
CA HIS A 95 -23.65 -35.23 23.03
C HIS A 95 -23.52 -36.38 21.99
N PRO A 96 -22.30 -36.81 21.58
CA PRO A 96 -21.05 -36.08 21.40
C PRO A 96 -20.51 -36.25 19.95
N ALA A 97 -19.21 -36.04 19.71
CA ALA A 97 -18.58 -36.12 18.38
C ALA A 97 -18.24 -37.56 17.91
N PRO A 98 -18.12 -37.81 16.59
CA PRO A 98 -17.64 -39.09 16.04
C PRO A 98 -16.10 -39.19 15.92
N LEU A 99 -15.62 -40.42 15.97
CA LEU A 99 -14.23 -40.86 16.18
C LEU A 99 -13.26 -40.74 14.98
N GLU A 100 -11.97 -40.69 15.30
CA GLU A 100 -10.82 -41.08 14.45
C GLU A 100 -10.82 -42.58 14.09
N PRO A 101 -10.15 -42.98 12.99
CA PRO A 101 -9.52 -44.30 12.87
C PRO A 101 -7.99 -44.20 12.64
N ALA A 102 -7.21 -44.99 13.39
CA ALA A 102 -5.76 -44.80 13.52
C ALA A 102 -4.86 -45.59 12.53
N SER A 103 -3.66 -45.02 12.34
CA SER A 103 -2.38 -45.57 11.87
C SER A 103 -2.22 -47.06 11.47
N ARG A 104 -1.79 -47.26 10.21
CA ARG A 104 -0.65 -48.11 9.79
C ARG A 104 0.11 -47.35 8.67
N GLY A 105 1.43 -47.38 8.49
CA GLY A 105 2.50 -48.00 9.26
C GLY A 105 3.28 -49.06 8.48
N GLU A 106 4.31 -48.66 7.70
CA GLU A 106 5.60 -49.39 7.54
C GLU A 106 6.63 -48.72 6.60
N ALA A 107 7.91 -48.98 6.92
CA ALA A 107 9.14 -49.10 6.10
C ALA A 107 9.65 -48.01 5.11
N ILE A 108 10.97 -47.76 5.21
CA ILE A 108 11.87 -47.09 4.24
C ILE A 108 12.97 -48.09 3.85
N PRO A 109 13.28 -48.27 2.54
CA PRO A 109 14.57 -47.80 1.99
C PRO A 109 14.44 -47.23 0.56
N GLY A 110 15.43 -46.55 -0.03
CA GLY A 110 16.76 -46.18 0.47
C GLY A 110 17.73 -45.95 -0.71
N ALA A 111 18.63 -44.95 -0.61
CA ALA A 111 19.54 -44.48 -1.68
C ALA A 111 18.84 -43.95 -2.96
N GLY A 112 19.47 -43.13 -3.82
CA GLY A 112 20.76 -42.44 -3.71
C GLY A 112 21.29 -42.04 -5.10
N GLY A 113 21.73 -40.79 -5.30
CA GLY A 113 22.32 -40.38 -6.58
C GLY A 113 22.37 -38.86 -6.81
N ARG A 114 23.56 -38.33 -7.12
CA ARG A 114 23.75 -36.93 -7.56
C ARG A 114 23.64 -36.85 -9.08
N PRO A 115 22.96 -35.84 -9.68
CA PRO A 115 23.23 -35.46 -11.06
C PRO A 115 24.51 -34.61 -11.13
N ARG A 116 25.56 -35.10 -11.81
CA ARG A 116 26.71 -34.28 -12.22
C ARG A 116 26.45 -33.66 -13.59
N ARG A 117 27.10 -32.52 -13.87
CA ARG A 117 26.89 -31.70 -15.08
C ARG A 117 27.37 -32.40 -16.36
N LEU A 118 26.75 -32.08 -17.48
CA LEU A 118 27.51 -31.77 -18.70
C LEU A 118 26.83 -30.68 -19.56
N THR A 119 27.63 -30.03 -20.39
CA THR A 119 27.31 -29.00 -21.41
C THR A 119 26.67 -29.66 -22.67
N ASP A 120 26.08 -28.95 -23.64
CA ASP A 120 26.63 -27.80 -24.38
C ASP A 120 25.56 -26.96 -25.13
N ARG A 121 26.02 -25.81 -25.65
CA ARG A 121 25.35 -24.90 -26.58
C ARG A 121 25.09 -25.56 -27.93
N ARG A 122 24.02 -25.13 -28.63
CA ARG A 122 24.14 -24.53 -29.98
C ARG A 122 22.86 -23.82 -30.44
N ARG A 123 22.95 -22.50 -30.65
CA ARG A 123 22.04 -21.76 -31.53
C ARG A 123 22.55 -21.84 -32.97
N ARG A 124 21.68 -22.14 -33.93
CA ARG A 124 21.68 -21.55 -35.30
C ARG A 124 20.19 -21.36 -35.67
N LEU A 125 19.66 -20.14 -35.69
CA LEU A 125 19.85 -19.03 -36.66
C LEU A 125 19.26 -19.32 -38.04
N ARG A 126 18.43 -18.36 -38.50
CA ARG A 126 17.76 -18.34 -39.80
C ARG A 126 18.73 -17.85 -40.89
N ALA A 127 18.50 -18.25 -42.13
CA ALA A 127 18.93 -17.52 -43.33
C ALA A 127 17.74 -17.38 -44.30
N ARG A 128 17.73 -16.33 -45.12
CA ARG A 128 16.76 -16.09 -46.20
C ARG A 128 17.43 -16.35 -47.57
N PRO A 129 16.66 -16.63 -48.64
CA PRO A 129 17.20 -16.83 -49.99
C PRO A 129 17.28 -15.52 -50.79
N GLN A 130 18.11 -15.49 -51.85
CA GLN A 130 17.76 -14.95 -53.19
C GLN A 130 18.92 -15.05 -54.21
N ARG A 131 18.56 -15.28 -55.49
CA ARG A 131 19.25 -14.84 -56.74
C ARG A 131 20.64 -15.44 -57.06
N ALA A 132 21.06 -15.58 -58.34
CA ALA A 132 20.33 -15.55 -59.62
C ALA A 132 21.13 -16.21 -60.78
N ALA A 133 20.39 -16.66 -61.81
CA ALA A 133 20.64 -16.62 -63.27
C ALA A 133 21.99 -17.04 -63.93
N GLY A 134 21.90 -17.55 -65.18
CA GLY A 134 23.02 -17.86 -66.09
C GLY A 134 22.95 -19.30 -66.64
N MET A 135 22.08 -19.60 -67.61
CA MET A 135 22.39 -19.63 -69.07
C MET A 135 23.52 -20.59 -69.50
N ALA A 136 23.17 -21.76 -70.05
CA ALA A 136 23.69 -22.28 -71.32
C ALA A 136 22.97 -23.57 -71.77
N ALA A 137 22.59 -23.62 -73.04
CA ALA A 137 22.17 -24.79 -73.82
C ALA A 137 22.27 -24.40 -75.33
N PRO A 138 22.11 -25.32 -76.31
CA PRO A 138 22.02 -26.78 -76.25
C PRO A 138 23.11 -27.48 -77.10
N ARG A 139 23.08 -28.82 -77.20
CA ARG A 139 23.31 -29.57 -78.46
C ARG A 139 23.03 -31.07 -78.30
N SER A 140 22.19 -31.59 -79.18
CA SER A 140 22.17 -32.99 -79.63
C SER A 140 22.40 -32.99 -81.15
N PRO A 141 22.89 -34.08 -81.75
CA PRO A 141 21.94 -34.88 -82.57
C PRO A 141 22.22 -36.40 -82.69
N GLN A 142 21.17 -37.10 -83.13
CA GLN A 142 21.14 -38.27 -84.04
C GLN A 142 21.99 -39.55 -83.81
N ARG A 143 21.24 -40.63 -83.51
CA ARG A 143 21.15 -41.92 -84.24
C ARG A 143 22.29 -42.36 -85.19
N VAL A 144 22.69 -43.62 -85.02
CA VAL A 144 23.05 -44.56 -86.12
C VAL A 144 22.09 -45.77 -86.09
N ARG A 145 21.96 -46.54 -87.18
CA ARG A 145 20.99 -47.66 -87.38
C ARG A 145 21.68 -49.02 -87.57
N ALA A 146 21.02 -50.10 -87.12
CA ALA A 146 21.09 -51.52 -87.59
C ALA A 146 22.50 -52.20 -87.57
N ARG A 147 22.69 -53.53 -87.55
CA ARG A 147 22.05 -54.70 -88.19
C ARG A 147 22.27 -56.00 -87.34
N GLU A 148 21.48 -57.09 -87.37
CA GLU A 148 20.13 -57.29 -87.94
C GLU A 148 19.29 -58.43 -87.32
N ARG A 149 19.47 -59.71 -87.72
CA ARG A 149 18.56 -60.86 -87.48
C ARG A 149 19.29 -62.20 -87.24
N GLU A 150 18.77 -63.00 -86.30
CA GLU A 150 18.41 -64.44 -86.33
C GLU A 150 18.21 -64.90 -84.87
N GLY A 151 17.52 -65.99 -84.48
CA GLY A 151 16.68 -66.99 -85.15
C GLY A 151 16.17 -67.97 -84.06
N PRO A 152 14.91 -68.47 -84.05
CA PRO A 152 14.31 -69.03 -82.84
C PRO A 152 14.61 -70.52 -82.59
N ARG A 153 14.65 -70.94 -81.31
CA ARG A 153 14.56 -72.37 -80.92
C ARG A 153 14.12 -72.61 -79.46
N ALA A 154 13.05 -73.43 -79.34
CA ALA A 154 12.58 -74.31 -78.24
C ALA A 154 12.74 -73.92 -76.73
N PRO A 155 11.71 -74.18 -75.89
CA PRO A 155 11.81 -74.03 -74.43
C PRO A 155 12.38 -75.28 -73.73
N THR A 156 13.16 -75.07 -72.67
CA THR A 156 13.55 -76.12 -71.71
C THR A 156 12.76 -75.97 -70.42
N ALA A 157 11.86 -76.91 -70.13
CA ALA A 157 11.14 -76.96 -68.85
C ALA A 157 12.11 -77.28 -67.69
N GLY A 158 11.95 -76.61 -66.54
CA GLY A 158 12.78 -76.90 -65.35
C GLY A 158 12.92 -75.81 -64.28
N SER A 159 12.38 -74.60 -64.46
CA SER A 159 12.56 -73.48 -63.51
C SER A 159 11.34 -73.11 -62.66
N ASP A 160 10.13 -73.48 -63.10
CA ASP A 160 8.88 -72.85 -62.61
C ASP A 160 8.60 -73.10 -61.13
N GLN A 161 9.02 -74.25 -60.59
CA GLN A 161 8.79 -74.56 -59.18
C GLN A 161 9.62 -73.66 -58.25
N VAL A 162 10.89 -73.37 -58.58
CA VAL A 162 11.74 -72.48 -57.77
C VAL A 162 11.26 -71.03 -57.88
N HIS A 163 10.89 -70.58 -59.08
CA HIS A 163 10.34 -69.25 -59.27
C HIS A 163 8.97 -69.07 -58.58
N SER A 164 8.11 -70.09 -58.57
CA SER A 164 6.84 -70.08 -57.82
C SER A 164 7.05 -69.85 -56.32
N TRP A 165 7.93 -70.63 -55.67
CA TRP A 165 8.20 -70.46 -54.23
C TRP A 165 8.84 -69.10 -53.91
N THR A 166 9.74 -68.58 -54.73
CA THR A 166 10.31 -67.23 -54.54
C THR A 166 9.28 -66.11 -54.77
N LEU A 167 8.36 -66.28 -55.72
CA LEU A 167 7.32 -65.29 -56.00
C LEU A 167 6.31 -65.22 -54.85
N VAL A 168 5.78 -66.37 -54.40
CA VAL A 168 4.80 -66.44 -53.30
C VAL A 168 5.38 -65.90 -52.00
N THR A 169 6.62 -66.24 -51.66
CA THR A 169 7.30 -65.68 -50.46
C THR A 169 7.53 -64.17 -50.58
N SER A 170 7.91 -63.66 -51.76
CA SER A 170 8.05 -62.21 -51.97
C SER A 170 6.73 -61.45 -51.83
N GLN A 171 5.62 -62.01 -52.32
CA GLN A 171 4.28 -61.42 -52.21
C GLN A 171 3.74 -61.46 -50.77
N ALA A 172 4.00 -62.54 -50.03
CA ALA A 172 3.69 -62.64 -48.61
C ALA A 172 4.49 -61.60 -47.78
N LEU A 173 5.77 -61.40 -48.09
CA LEU A 173 6.61 -60.41 -47.42
C LEU A 173 6.20 -58.96 -47.74
N ASP A 174 5.88 -58.64 -49.00
CA ASP A 174 5.42 -57.30 -49.39
C ASP A 174 4.04 -56.97 -48.81
N THR A 175 3.10 -57.93 -48.77
CA THR A 175 1.80 -57.73 -48.10
C THR A 175 1.94 -57.58 -46.58
N ALA A 176 2.76 -58.41 -45.93
CA ALA A 176 3.08 -58.25 -44.50
C ALA A 176 3.76 -56.91 -44.21
N TRP A 177 4.70 -56.47 -45.06
CA TRP A 177 5.36 -55.17 -44.94
C TRP A 177 4.40 -53.99 -45.12
N LYS A 178 3.45 -54.08 -46.06
CA LYS A 178 2.37 -53.10 -46.24
C LYS A 178 1.46 -53.02 -45.00
N ILE A 179 1.09 -54.16 -44.42
CA ILE A 179 0.29 -54.22 -43.19
C ILE A 179 1.06 -53.62 -42.00
N ALA A 180 2.33 -54.00 -41.79
CA ALA A 180 3.18 -53.48 -40.73
C ALA A 180 3.44 -51.97 -40.88
N ARG A 181 3.67 -51.48 -42.11
CA ARG A 181 3.80 -50.05 -42.41
C ARG A 181 2.48 -49.31 -42.13
N GLY A 182 1.33 -49.92 -42.43
CA GLY A 182 0.01 -49.40 -42.10
C GLY A 182 -0.21 -49.26 -40.60
N SER A 183 0.04 -50.32 -39.82
CA SER A 183 -0.14 -50.30 -38.36
C SER A 183 0.83 -49.35 -37.65
N VAL A 184 2.10 -49.27 -38.08
CA VAL A 184 3.06 -48.27 -37.59
C VAL A 184 2.61 -46.85 -37.93
N THR A 185 2.10 -46.60 -39.14
CA THR A 185 1.57 -45.27 -39.52
C THR A 185 0.36 -44.89 -38.67
N LEU A 186 -0.54 -45.85 -38.39
CA LEU A 186 -1.69 -45.65 -37.51
C LEU A 186 -1.27 -45.36 -36.06
N ALA A 187 -0.31 -46.12 -35.52
CA ALA A 187 0.22 -45.91 -34.18
C ALA A 187 0.92 -44.54 -34.02
N VAL A 188 1.71 -44.13 -35.02
CA VAL A 188 2.32 -42.78 -35.07
C VAL A 188 1.24 -41.70 -35.14
N ALA A 189 0.17 -41.89 -35.93
CA ALA A 189 -0.93 -40.95 -36.00
C ALA A 189 -1.67 -40.82 -34.64
N PHE A 190 -1.92 -41.93 -33.93
CA PHE A 190 -2.47 -41.92 -32.58
C PHE A 190 -1.55 -41.23 -31.56
N LEU A 191 -0.24 -41.49 -31.59
CA LEU A 191 0.73 -40.83 -30.73
C LEU A 191 0.80 -39.31 -30.99
N VAL A 192 0.78 -38.89 -32.26
CA VAL A 192 0.72 -37.47 -32.64
C VAL A 192 -0.60 -36.83 -32.18
N ALA A 193 -1.74 -37.51 -32.35
CA ALA A 193 -3.04 -37.03 -31.88
C ALA A 193 -3.06 -36.87 -30.35
N ALA A 194 -2.55 -37.85 -29.60
CA ALA A 194 -2.44 -37.80 -28.15
C ALA A 194 -1.51 -36.65 -27.69
N LEU A 195 -0.33 -36.48 -28.31
CA LEU A 195 0.57 -35.38 -28.02
C LEU A 195 -0.03 -34.00 -28.35
N CYS A 196 -0.83 -33.89 -29.41
CA CYS A 196 -1.59 -32.69 -29.75
C CYS A 196 -2.71 -32.41 -28.74
N TYR A 197 -3.43 -33.44 -28.27
CA TYR A 197 -4.44 -33.31 -27.23
C TYR A 197 -3.83 -32.86 -25.89
N VAL A 198 -2.73 -33.49 -25.46
CA VAL A 198 -1.99 -33.11 -24.24
C VAL A 198 -1.45 -31.69 -24.35
N ARG A 199 -0.88 -31.29 -25.49
CA ARG A 199 -0.47 -29.88 -25.74
C ARG A 199 -1.64 -28.90 -25.67
N ARG A 200 -2.79 -29.24 -26.25
CA ARG A 200 -4.00 -28.40 -26.21
C ARG A 200 -4.52 -28.27 -24.79
N MET A 201 -4.56 -29.37 -24.03
CA MET A 201 -5.00 -29.36 -22.63
C MET A 201 -4.02 -28.58 -21.74
N HIS A 202 -2.70 -28.77 -21.86
CA HIS A 202 -1.70 -27.99 -21.13
C HIS A 202 -1.78 -26.48 -21.47
N SER A 203 -2.11 -26.14 -22.72
CA SER A 203 -2.31 -24.74 -23.14
C SER A 203 -3.58 -24.14 -22.51
N TYR A 204 -4.68 -24.89 -22.48
CA TYR A 204 -5.92 -24.50 -21.82
C TYR A 204 -5.75 -24.37 -20.29
N LEU A 205 -5.08 -25.34 -19.67
CA LEU A 205 -4.77 -25.34 -18.24
C LEU A 205 -3.87 -24.15 -17.88
N GLY A 206 -2.84 -23.87 -18.68
CA GLY A 206 -1.98 -22.69 -18.53
C GLY A 206 -2.73 -21.37 -18.72
N HIS A 207 -3.73 -21.31 -19.61
CA HIS A 207 -4.59 -20.13 -19.76
C HIS A 207 -5.53 -19.95 -18.55
N ARG A 208 -6.20 -21.02 -18.09
CA ARG A 208 -7.03 -20.97 -16.87
C ARG A 208 -6.20 -20.62 -15.64
N LEU A 209 -4.97 -21.14 -15.52
CA LEU A 209 -4.06 -20.84 -14.42
C LEU A 209 -3.62 -19.36 -14.46
N LYS A 210 -3.25 -18.81 -15.62
CA LYS A 210 -2.98 -17.37 -15.77
C LYS A 210 -4.19 -16.51 -15.42
N TRP A 211 -5.40 -16.92 -15.85
CA TRP A 211 -6.65 -16.23 -15.50
C TRP A 211 -6.94 -16.31 -14.00
N TRP A 212 -6.71 -17.45 -13.35
CA TRP A 212 -6.86 -17.66 -11.90
C TRP A 212 -5.84 -16.85 -11.11
N ILE A 213 -4.56 -16.87 -11.48
CA ILE A 213 -3.51 -16.03 -10.89
C ILE A 213 -3.90 -14.55 -11.05
N GLY A 214 -4.32 -14.12 -12.24
CA GLY A 214 -4.79 -12.75 -12.48
C GLY A 214 -6.08 -12.39 -11.74
N TYR A 215 -6.98 -13.34 -11.47
CA TYR A 215 -8.16 -13.15 -10.63
C TYR A 215 -7.77 -13.01 -9.15
N LEU A 216 -6.94 -13.94 -8.63
CA LEU A 216 -6.42 -13.90 -7.27
C LEU A 216 -5.62 -12.63 -7.01
N GLN A 217 -4.69 -12.26 -7.90
CA GLN A 217 -3.94 -11.00 -7.82
C GLN A 217 -4.86 -9.77 -7.80
N ARG A 218 -5.94 -9.74 -8.62
CA ARG A 218 -6.94 -8.66 -8.57
C ARG A 218 -7.81 -8.69 -7.33
N LYS A 219 -8.05 -9.86 -6.72
CA LYS A 219 -8.80 -10.01 -5.46
C LYS A 219 -7.94 -9.56 -4.28
N PHE A 220 -6.73 -10.10 -4.11
CA PHE A 220 -5.77 -9.66 -3.09
C PHE A 220 -5.41 -8.17 -3.21
N LYS A 221 -5.17 -7.64 -4.43
CA LYS A 221 -4.93 -6.20 -4.63
C LYS A 221 -6.15 -5.31 -4.32
N ARG A 222 -7.36 -5.88 -4.18
CA ARG A 222 -8.57 -5.21 -3.69
C ARG A 222 -8.87 -5.45 -2.20
N ASN A 223 -8.15 -6.36 -1.55
CA ASN A 223 -8.25 -6.60 -0.11
C ASN A 223 -7.29 -5.70 0.69
N LEU A 224 -6.19 -5.26 0.07
CA LEU A 224 -5.20 -4.36 0.67
C LEU A 224 -5.85 -3.00 0.99
N SER A 225 -5.88 -2.61 2.27
CA SER A 225 -6.58 -1.41 2.74
C SER A 225 -5.77 -0.11 2.58
N VAL A 226 -4.49 -0.22 2.25
CA VAL A 226 -3.62 0.88 1.83
C VAL A 226 -3.07 0.52 0.45
N GLU A 227 -3.62 1.11 -0.61
CA GLU A 227 -3.31 0.75 -1.99
C GLU A 227 -1.81 0.85 -2.32
N ALA A 228 -1.38 0.17 -3.39
CA ALA A 228 -0.02 0.31 -3.91
C ALA A 228 0.27 1.77 -4.34
N GLU A 229 1.54 2.16 -4.21
CA GLU A 229 2.03 3.49 -4.59
C GLU A 229 1.72 3.83 -6.06
N VAL A 230 1.30 5.07 -6.29
CA VAL A 230 1.12 5.67 -7.62
C VAL A 230 1.76 7.05 -7.66
N ASP A 231 2.32 7.42 -8.82
CA ASP A 231 2.89 8.75 -9.07
C ASP A 231 1.86 9.86 -8.77
N LEU A 232 2.29 10.89 -8.04
CA LEU A 232 1.42 11.92 -7.46
C LEU A 232 0.72 12.76 -8.54
N LEU A 233 1.43 13.10 -9.61
CA LEU A 233 0.88 13.91 -10.71
C LEU A 233 -0.06 13.08 -11.59
N SER A 234 0.26 11.81 -11.84
CA SER A 234 -0.61 10.83 -12.51
C SER A 234 -1.87 10.53 -11.69
N TYR A 235 -1.79 10.55 -10.36
CA TYR A 235 -2.96 10.47 -9.49
C TYR A 235 -3.83 11.72 -9.62
N SER A 236 -3.23 12.90 -9.41
CA SER A 236 -3.89 14.20 -9.52
C SER A 236 -4.63 14.39 -10.85
N ALA A 237 -3.98 14.09 -11.97
CA ALA A 237 -4.57 14.17 -13.32
C ALA A 237 -5.69 13.14 -13.58
N ARG A 238 -5.73 12.02 -12.82
CA ARG A 238 -6.75 10.98 -12.95
C ARG A 238 -8.00 11.25 -12.12
N GLU A 239 -7.83 11.74 -10.88
CA GLU A 239 -8.92 12.06 -9.96
C GLU A 239 -9.52 13.45 -10.30
N TRP A 240 -8.70 14.49 -10.40
CA TRP A 240 -9.12 15.90 -10.54
C TRP A 240 -9.24 16.36 -11.99
N LYS A 241 -10.14 15.69 -12.73
CA LYS A 241 -10.46 15.99 -14.13
C LYS A 241 -11.34 17.24 -14.31
N GLY A 242 -11.33 17.78 -15.52
CA GLY A 242 -12.19 18.88 -15.95
C GLY A 242 -11.77 20.25 -15.40
N GLU A 243 -12.56 21.27 -15.73
CA GLU A 243 -12.14 22.67 -15.59
C GLU A 243 -12.77 23.43 -14.41
N THR A 244 -13.37 22.70 -13.46
CA THR A 244 -13.99 23.30 -12.27
C THR A 244 -12.96 24.01 -11.38
N PRO A 245 -13.35 25.07 -10.65
CA PRO A 245 -12.43 25.76 -9.72
C PRO A 245 -11.80 24.82 -8.69
N ARG A 246 -12.57 23.85 -8.17
CA ARG A 246 -12.06 22.84 -7.23
C ARG A 246 -11.01 21.92 -7.86
N ALA A 247 -11.25 21.41 -9.07
CA ALA A 247 -10.28 20.57 -9.77
C ALA A 247 -8.99 21.35 -10.07
N LYS A 248 -9.10 22.60 -10.50
CA LYS A 248 -7.94 23.49 -10.73
C LYS A 248 -7.14 23.76 -9.46
N LEU A 249 -7.82 24.01 -8.33
CA LEU A 249 -7.17 24.21 -7.04
C LEU A 249 -6.48 22.92 -6.55
N MET A 250 -7.12 21.76 -6.69
CA MET A 250 -6.56 20.47 -6.30
C MET A 250 -5.34 20.09 -7.14
N ARG A 251 -5.38 20.28 -8.47
CA ARG A 251 -4.21 20.02 -9.33
C ARG A 251 -3.01 20.86 -8.90
N LYS A 252 -3.20 22.17 -8.65
CA LYS A 252 -2.16 23.05 -8.12
C LYS A 252 -1.66 22.65 -6.73
N ALA A 253 -2.53 22.20 -5.84
CA ALA A 253 -2.13 21.72 -4.52
C ALA A 253 -1.22 20.47 -4.62
N TYR A 254 -1.54 19.52 -5.51
CA TYR A 254 -0.68 18.37 -5.79
C TYR A 254 0.63 18.76 -6.50
N GLU A 255 0.63 19.78 -7.37
CA GLU A 255 1.84 20.35 -7.96
C GLU A 255 2.76 20.96 -6.88
N GLU A 256 2.22 21.71 -5.91
CA GLU A 256 3.00 22.24 -4.78
C GLU A 256 3.61 21.11 -3.94
N LEU A 257 2.85 20.06 -3.62
CA LEU A 257 3.39 18.88 -2.91
C LEU A 257 4.54 18.21 -3.68
N PHE A 258 4.44 18.10 -5.01
CA PHE A 258 5.47 17.49 -5.85
C PHE A 258 6.76 18.33 -5.96
N TRP A 259 6.62 19.65 -6.13
CA TRP A 259 7.74 20.57 -6.36
C TRP A 259 8.35 21.09 -5.06
N ARG A 260 7.54 21.54 -4.10
CA ARG A 260 7.97 22.23 -2.88
C ARG A 260 8.29 21.28 -1.72
N HIS A 261 7.45 20.25 -1.54
CA HIS A 261 7.59 19.23 -0.49
C HIS A 261 8.20 17.91 -1.00
N HIS A 262 8.53 17.87 -2.30
CA HIS A 262 9.20 16.77 -3.00
C HIS A 262 8.47 15.42 -3.03
N ILE A 263 7.20 15.34 -2.61
CA ILE A 263 6.41 14.10 -2.59
C ILE A 263 6.25 13.56 -4.02
N LYS A 264 6.69 12.32 -4.29
CA LYS A 264 6.69 11.70 -5.63
C LYS A 264 5.54 10.74 -5.84
N CYS A 265 5.16 9.99 -4.82
CA CYS A 265 4.09 9.02 -4.87
C CYS A 265 3.05 9.27 -3.78
N VAL A 266 1.87 8.71 -3.98
CA VAL A 266 0.79 8.63 -2.98
C VAL A 266 0.29 7.19 -2.88
N ARG A 267 -0.04 6.77 -1.66
CA ARG A 267 -0.84 5.56 -1.42
C ARG A 267 -2.25 5.99 -1.02
N GLN A 268 -3.24 5.60 -1.81
CA GLN A 268 -4.64 5.79 -1.42
C GLN A 268 -4.97 4.88 -0.25
N VAL A 269 -5.77 5.37 0.70
CA VAL A 269 -6.25 4.58 1.83
C VAL A 269 -7.72 4.22 1.62
N LYS A 270 -8.12 3.06 2.14
CA LYS A 270 -9.50 2.55 2.10
C LYS A 270 -10.41 3.52 2.84
N ARG A 271 -11.21 4.26 2.06
CA ARG A 271 -12.22 5.23 2.47
C ARG A 271 -13.36 4.56 3.26
N ASP A 272 -13.09 4.20 4.52
CA ASP A 272 -14.06 3.80 5.54
C ASP A 272 -13.84 4.60 6.84
N ASN A 273 -14.68 4.42 7.84
CA ASN A 273 -14.65 5.21 9.08
C ASN A 273 -13.40 4.97 9.97
N TYR A 274 -12.48 4.07 9.56
CA TYR A 274 -11.16 3.86 10.19
C TYR A 274 -10.00 4.49 9.40
N ASP A 275 -10.26 5.17 8.28
CA ASP A 275 -9.26 5.70 7.34
C ASP A 275 -8.15 6.55 8.00
N ALA A 276 -8.49 7.43 8.95
CA ALA A 276 -7.51 8.23 9.69
C ALA A 276 -6.60 7.37 10.59
N LEU A 277 -7.18 6.46 11.39
CA LEU A 277 -6.43 5.53 12.25
C LEU A 277 -5.54 4.59 11.42
N ARG A 278 -6.05 4.09 10.28
CA ARG A 278 -5.31 3.28 9.30
C ARG A 278 -4.12 4.04 8.72
N SER A 279 -4.33 5.29 8.32
CA SER A 279 -3.29 6.15 7.74
C SER A 279 -2.14 6.43 8.71
N VAL A 280 -2.48 6.78 9.96
CA VAL A 280 -1.51 7.02 11.03
C VAL A 280 -0.74 5.74 11.37
N LEU A 281 -1.45 4.63 11.59
CA LEU A 281 -0.84 3.34 11.96
C LEU A 281 0.04 2.77 10.83
N PHE A 282 -0.32 2.99 9.56
CA PHE A 282 0.53 2.61 8.43
C PHE A 282 1.85 3.40 8.43
N GLN A 283 1.81 4.72 8.64
CA GLN A 283 3.03 5.52 8.66
C GLN A 283 3.96 5.11 9.81
N ILE A 284 3.41 4.87 11.00
CA ILE A 284 4.16 4.37 12.16
C ILE A 284 4.92 3.07 11.83
N PHE A 285 4.22 2.04 11.34
CA PHE A 285 4.85 0.75 11.05
C PHE A 285 5.79 0.78 9.84
N SER A 286 5.46 1.52 8.78
CA SER A 286 6.30 1.60 7.59
C SER A 286 7.57 2.42 7.81
N GLN A 287 7.53 3.44 8.67
CA GLN A 287 8.73 4.17 9.11
C GLN A 287 9.49 3.41 10.20
N GLY A 288 8.82 2.55 10.97
CA GLY A 288 9.42 1.74 12.03
C GLY A 288 9.59 2.51 13.34
N LEU A 289 8.65 3.41 13.64
CA LEU A 289 8.71 4.26 14.84
C LEU A 289 8.63 3.41 16.11
N SER A 290 9.35 3.83 17.15
CA SER A 290 9.33 3.20 18.47
C SER A 290 7.98 3.38 19.18
N PHE A 291 7.84 2.76 20.34
CA PHE A 291 6.74 3.05 21.25
C PHE A 291 6.78 4.50 21.78
N PRO A 292 5.63 5.03 22.24
CA PRO A 292 5.58 6.18 23.15
C PRO A 292 6.40 5.94 24.41
N SER A 293 7.01 6.98 24.98
CA SER A 293 7.88 6.87 26.17
C SER A 293 7.16 6.39 27.43
N TRP A 294 5.84 6.57 27.49
CA TRP A 294 4.98 6.12 28.59
C TRP A 294 4.57 4.63 28.47
N MET A 295 4.72 4.01 27.30
CA MET A 295 4.29 2.64 27.02
C MET A 295 5.48 1.67 27.07
N LYS A 296 5.30 0.50 27.68
CA LYS A 296 6.39 -0.49 27.80
C LYS A 296 6.39 -1.44 26.61
N GLU A 297 7.59 -1.68 26.08
CA GLU A 297 7.85 -2.47 24.87
C GLU A 297 7.31 -3.92 24.88
N LYS A 298 6.94 -4.43 26.07
CA LYS A 298 6.41 -5.78 26.28
C LYS A 298 4.91 -5.91 25.99
N ASP A 299 4.19 -4.80 25.89
CA ASP A 299 2.72 -4.81 25.98
C ASP A 299 2.03 -4.97 24.61
N ILE A 300 2.72 -4.70 23.48
CA ILE A 300 2.16 -4.83 22.11
C ILE A 300 3.18 -5.46 21.14
N VAL A 301 3.34 -6.78 21.23
CA VAL A 301 4.32 -7.62 20.48
C VAL A 301 4.52 -7.23 19.00
N LYS A 302 3.44 -6.89 18.28
CA LYS A 302 3.51 -6.55 16.84
C LYS A 302 4.23 -5.24 16.55
N TRP A 303 4.14 -4.24 17.44
CA TRP A 303 4.81 -2.95 17.23
C TRP A 303 6.32 -3.11 17.45
N THR A 304 6.72 -3.92 18.43
CA THR A 304 8.11 -4.35 18.67
C THR A 304 8.70 -5.08 17.45
N GLU A 305 7.89 -5.92 16.78
CA GLU A 305 8.29 -6.61 15.55
C GLU A 305 8.59 -5.62 14.40
N PHE A 306 7.77 -4.58 14.22
CA PHE A 306 7.98 -3.55 13.18
C PHE A 306 9.17 -2.63 13.47
N SER A 307 9.32 -2.14 14.70
CA SER A 307 10.42 -1.23 15.07
C SER A 307 11.80 -1.92 15.09
N GLY A 308 11.86 -3.22 15.38
CA GLY A 308 13.09 -4.02 15.29
C GLY A 308 13.64 -4.21 13.86
N ILE A 309 12.82 -4.00 12.82
CA ILE A 309 13.22 -4.24 11.43
C ILE A 309 13.84 -2.97 10.83
N LYS A 310 15.18 -2.96 10.72
CA LYS A 310 15.93 -1.86 10.08
C LYS A 310 15.73 -1.77 8.56
N ASP A 311 15.48 -2.90 7.89
CA ASP A 311 15.27 -2.97 6.43
C ASP A 311 13.88 -2.41 6.04
N TYR A 312 13.88 -1.26 5.36
CA TYR A 312 12.67 -0.58 4.88
C TYR A 312 11.82 -1.45 3.95
N HIS A 313 12.42 -2.20 3.02
CA HIS A 313 11.68 -3.02 2.06
C HIS A 313 11.04 -4.23 2.73
N LYS A 314 11.77 -4.89 3.64
CA LYS A 314 11.20 -5.97 4.46
C LYS A 314 10.05 -5.45 5.32
N ARG A 315 10.25 -4.31 5.99
CA ARG A 315 9.24 -3.69 6.86
C ARG A 315 7.99 -3.28 6.09
N GLY A 316 8.14 -2.59 4.95
CA GLY A 316 7.04 -2.23 4.05
C GLY A 316 6.30 -3.45 3.47
N SER A 317 7.01 -4.54 3.17
CA SER A 317 6.38 -5.82 2.80
C SER A 317 5.51 -6.39 3.93
N MET A 318 6.00 -6.34 5.18
CA MET A 318 5.24 -6.77 6.35
C MET A 318 4.05 -5.85 6.66
N CYS A 319 4.17 -4.53 6.43
CA CYS A 319 3.03 -3.62 6.50
C CYS A 319 1.96 -4.00 5.48
N ASN A 320 2.33 -4.27 4.23
CA ASN A 320 1.38 -4.68 3.19
C ASN A 320 0.68 -6.03 3.52
N ILE A 321 1.35 -6.94 4.25
CA ILE A 321 0.73 -8.17 4.77
C ILE A 321 -0.25 -7.85 5.90
N LEU A 322 0.16 -7.00 6.86
CA LEU A 322 -0.68 -6.57 8.00
C LEU A 322 -1.98 -5.90 7.52
N PHE A 323 -1.86 -4.90 6.64
CA PHE A 323 -2.97 -4.16 6.04
C PHE A 323 -3.64 -4.91 4.85
N SER A 324 -3.51 -6.25 4.83
CA SER A 324 -4.34 -7.17 4.05
C SER A 324 -5.24 -8.06 4.92
N ASP A 325 -5.02 -8.10 6.25
CA ASP A 325 -5.86 -8.81 7.22
C ASP A 325 -6.80 -7.82 7.92
N ALA A 326 -8.02 -7.70 7.39
CA ALA A 326 -9.04 -6.83 7.94
C ALA A 326 -9.41 -7.16 9.40
N ILE A 327 -9.36 -8.44 9.82
CA ILE A 327 -9.72 -8.84 11.18
C ILE A 327 -8.65 -8.36 12.17
N LEU A 328 -7.38 -8.38 11.76
CA LEU A 328 -6.27 -7.83 12.54
C LEU A 328 -6.27 -6.29 12.52
N GLU A 329 -6.53 -5.66 11.38
CA GLU A 329 -6.70 -4.20 11.27
C GLU A 329 -7.69 -3.67 12.29
N TYR A 330 -8.93 -4.17 12.29
CA TYR A 330 -9.98 -3.68 13.19
C TYR A 330 -9.61 -3.87 14.67
N LYS A 331 -8.94 -4.97 15.02
CA LYS A 331 -8.42 -5.19 16.40
C LYS A 331 -7.33 -4.20 16.79
N LEU A 332 -6.46 -3.80 15.86
CA LEU A 332 -5.45 -2.78 16.10
C LEU A 332 -6.09 -1.39 16.26
N TYR A 333 -7.14 -1.07 15.51
CA TYR A 333 -7.83 0.21 15.64
C TYR A 333 -8.62 0.33 16.96
N GLU A 334 -9.26 -0.75 17.42
CA GLU A 334 -9.88 -0.77 18.76
C GLU A 334 -8.85 -0.66 19.89
N ALA A 335 -7.66 -1.26 19.73
CA ALA A 335 -6.54 -1.03 20.66
C ALA A 335 -6.08 0.44 20.66
N LEU A 336 -6.00 1.09 19.50
CA LEU A 336 -5.71 2.53 19.40
C LEU A 336 -6.81 3.39 20.05
N LYS A 337 -8.09 3.06 19.84
CA LYS A 337 -9.23 3.72 20.52
C LYS A 337 -9.10 3.60 22.04
N PHE A 338 -8.78 2.41 22.56
CA PHE A 338 -8.55 2.20 23.99
C PHE A 338 -7.36 3.01 24.52
N ILE A 339 -6.25 3.09 23.78
CA ILE A 339 -5.08 3.93 24.10
C ILE A 339 -5.46 5.43 24.16
N MET A 340 -6.29 5.91 23.23
CA MET A 340 -6.81 7.29 23.26
C MET A 340 -7.69 7.54 24.48
N LEU A 341 -8.59 6.60 24.83
CA LEU A 341 -9.44 6.71 26.02
C LEU A 341 -8.65 6.72 27.33
N TYR A 342 -7.61 5.88 27.43
CA TYR A 342 -6.71 5.86 28.58
C TYR A 342 -6.05 7.23 28.78
N GLN A 343 -5.52 7.83 27.71
CA GLN A 343 -4.86 9.13 27.76
C GLN A 343 -5.84 10.29 28.06
N VAL A 344 -7.07 10.23 27.54
CA VAL A 344 -8.14 11.16 27.96
C VAL A 344 -8.44 11.01 29.45
N THR A 345 -8.45 9.79 29.99
CA THR A 345 -8.70 9.53 31.42
C THR A 345 -7.57 10.06 32.31
N GLU A 346 -6.31 9.78 31.97
CA GLU A 346 -5.13 10.30 32.68
C GLU A 346 -5.13 11.84 32.73
N VAL A 347 -5.38 12.50 31.61
CA VAL A 347 -5.40 13.97 31.55
C VAL A 347 -6.64 14.55 32.28
N TYR A 348 -7.74 13.82 32.36
CA TYR A 348 -8.90 14.21 33.17
C TYR A 348 -8.56 14.19 34.67
N GLU A 349 -7.91 13.13 35.17
CA GLU A 349 -7.48 13.07 36.57
C GLU A 349 -6.38 14.09 36.91
N GLN A 350 -5.50 14.41 35.96
CA GLN A 350 -4.59 15.55 36.07
C GLN A 350 -5.36 16.88 36.21
N MET A 351 -6.44 17.08 35.45
CA MET A 351 -7.32 18.25 35.57
C MET A 351 -8.04 18.31 36.93
N LYS A 352 -8.59 17.19 37.41
CA LYS A 352 -9.24 17.10 38.74
C LYS A 352 -8.27 17.41 39.88
N THR A 353 -7.04 16.91 39.77
CA THR A 353 -5.94 17.20 40.72
C THR A 353 -5.28 18.57 40.51
N LYS A 354 -5.91 19.47 39.70
CA LYS A 354 -5.48 20.85 39.42
C LYS A 354 -4.07 20.97 38.81
N LYS A 355 -3.57 19.92 38.17
CA LYS A 355 -2.29 19.94 37.44
C LYS A 355 -2.43 20.68 36.11
N VAL A 356 -1.30 21.12 35.54
CA VAL A 356 -1.27 21.82 34.26
C VAL A 356 -1.48 20.83 33.12
N ILE A 357 -2.68 20.84 32.52
CA ILE A 357 -3.02 20.04 31.33
C ILE A 357 -2.85 20.83 30.02
N PRO A 358 -2.60 20.17 28.87
CA PRO A 358 -2.57 20.80 27.56
C PRO A 358 -3.91 21.50 27.22
N SER A 359 -3.83 22.60 26.47
CA SER A 359 -4.98 23.47 26.15
C SER A 359 -6.11 22.74 25.40
N LEU A 360 -5.79 21.84 24.48
CA LEU A 360 -6.79 21.12 23.68
C LEU A 360 -7.55 20.04 24.47
N PHE A 361 -6.97 19.46 25.53
CA PHE A 361 -7.75 18.64 26.47
C PHE A 361 -8.69 19.49 27.33
N ARG A 362 -8.28 20.72 27.71
CA ARG A 362 -9.19 21.67 28.37
C ARG A 362 -10.35 22.08 27.46
N LEU A 363 -10.11 22.18 26.15
CA LEU A 363 -11.17 22.38 25.15
C LEU A 363 -12.08 21.15 25.03
N LEU A 364 -11.52 19.94 24.98
CA LEU A 364 -12.29 18.67 24.96
C LEU A 364 -13.28 18.60 26.12
N PHE A 365 -12.80 18.80 27.36
CA PHE A 365 -13.63 18.76 28.57
C PHE A 365 -14.55 19.98 28.76
N SER A 366 -14.53 20.96 27.84
CA SER A 366 -15.48 22.08 27.81
C SER A 366 -16.67 21.84 26.88
N ARG A 367 -16.65 20.78 26.05
CA ARG A 367 -17.82 20.36 25.25
C ARG A 367 -18.78 19.58 26.15
N GLU A 368 -20.08 19.89 26.08
CA GLU A 368 -21.13 19.12 26.77
C GLU A 368 -21.11 17.63 26.41
N THR A 369 -20.76 17.29 25.16
CA THR A 369 -20.70 15.90 24.68
C THR A 369 -19.42 15.16 25.09
N SER A 370 -18.42 15.82 25.69
CA SER A 370 -17.18 15.19 26.15
C SER A 370 -16.62 15.85 27.43
N SER A 371 -17.51 16.20 28.36
CA SER A 371 -17.20 16.81 29.67
C SER A 371 -16.25 15.99 30.55
N ASP A 372 -16.13 14.70 30.25
CA ASP A 372 -15.45 13.67 31.03
C ASP A 372 -15.14 12.46 30.12
N PRO A 373 -14.30 11.49 30.56
CA PRO A 373 -13.90 10.36 29.72
C PRO A 373 -15.05 9.42 29.33
N LEU A 374 -16.08 9.27 30.15
CA LEU A 374 -17.23 8.41 29.85
C LEU A 374 -18.12 9.06 28.77
N SER A 375 -18.38 10.36 28.89
CA SER A 375 -19.08 11.15 27.86
C SER A 375 -18.30 11.16 26.55
N PHE A 376 -16.97 11.34 26.59
CA PHE A 376 -16.12 11.23 25.41
C PHE A 376 -16.22 9.85 24.74
N MET A 377 -16.14 8.77 25.54
CA MET A 377 -16.26 7.41 25.03
C MET A 377 -17.61 7.17 24.34
N MET A 378 -18.71 7.50 25.02
CA MET A 378 -20.06 7.19 24.54
C MET A 378 -20.48 8.02 23.34
N ASN A 379 -20.15 9.32 23.31
CA ASN A 379 -20.67 10.25 22.30
C ASN A 379 -19.76 10.40 21.06
N HIS A 380 -18.46 10.08 21.19
CA HIS A 380 -17.47 10.26 20.12
C HIS A 380 -16.76 8.95 19.79
N LEU A 381 -15.99 8.41 20.75
CA LEU A 381 -15.03 7.34 20.46
C LEU A 381 -15.69 6.03 20.03
N ASN A 382 -16.84 5.66 20.61
CA ASN A 382 -17.59 4.46 20.23
C ASN A 382 -18.07 4.51 18.77
N SER A 383 -18.40 5.69 18.27
CA SER A 383 -18.84 5.92 16.89
C SER A 383 -17.70 5.84 15.86
N VAL A 384 -16.44 6.03 16.31
CA VAL A 384 -15.25 5.95 15.45
C VAL A 384 -15.12 4.56 14.86
N GLY A 385 -15.20 4.49 13.53
CA GLY A 385 -15.10 3.25 12.77
C GLY A 385 -16.43 2.63 12.34
N ASP A 386 -17.54 3.04 12.96
CA ASP A 386 -18.89 2.58 12.63
C ASP A 386 -19.66 3.67 11.87
N THR A 387 -20.02 4.77 12.56
CA THR A 387 -20.80 5.87 11.97
C THR A 387 -19.98 7.10 11.60
N CYS A 388 -18.83 7.34 12.24
CA CYS A 388 -17.94 8.47 11.93
C CYS A 388 -16.44 8.08 11.89
N GLY A 389 -15.63 8.94 11.28
CA GLY A 389 -14.18 8.95 11.46
C GLY A 389 -13.74 10.01 12.49
N LEU A 390 -12.44 10.08 12.75
CA LEU A 390 -11.85 11.03 13.71
C LEU A 390 -12.13 12.50 13.37
N GLU A 391 -12.52 13.30 14.37
CA GLU A 391 -12.52 14.76 14.30
C GLU A 391 -11.08 15.32 14.40
N GLN A 392 -10.87 16.59 14.07
CA GLN A 392 -9.56 17.25 14.22
C GLN A 392 -9.06 17.27 15.68
N ILE A 393 -9.97 17.26 16.67
CA ILE A 393 -9.60 17.16 18.08
C ILE A 393 -9.16 15.72 18.45
N ASP A 394 -9.75 14.71 17.82
CA ASP A 394 -9.33 13.32 18.02
C ASP A 394 -7.99 13.02 17.35
N MET A 395 -7.67 13.70 16.24
CA MET A 395 -6.32 13.69 15.66
C MET A 395 -5.28 14.29 16.62
N PHE A 396 -5.63 15.33 17.40
CA PHE A 396 -4.79 15.82 18.49
C PHE A 396 -4.64 14.78 19.61
N ILE A 397 -5.73 14.12 20.04
CA ILE A 397 -5.69 13.08 21.08
C ILE A 397 -4.81 11.90 20.61
N LEU A 398 -4.97 11.45 19.38
CA LEU A 398 -4.20 10.36 18.77
C LEU A 398 -2.70 10.69 18.70
N GLY A 399 -2.35 11.88 18.19
CA GLY A 399 -0.96 12.36 18.16
C GLY A 399 -0.35 12.48 19.56
N HIS A 400 -1.12 12.96 20.54
CA HIS A 400 -0.69 13.01 21.94
C HIS A 400 -0.47 11.62 22.54
N SER A 401 -1.42 10.71 22.31
CA SER A 401 -1.40 9.35 22.88
C SER A 401 -0.24 8.52 22.34
N LEU A 402 0.08 8.69 21.06
CA LEU A 402 1.17 7.97 20.41
C LEU A 402 2.52 8.71 20.47
N GLU A 403 2.57 9.89 21.10
CA GLU A 403 3.75 10.77 21.16
C GLU A 403 4.39 11.06 19.79
N ILE A 404 3.54 11.32 18.79
CA ILE A 404 3.94 11.62 17.41
C ILE A 404 3.40 12.99 16.96
N LYS A 405 4.07 13.60 15.99
CA LYS A 405 3.54 14.74 15.23
C LYS A 405 2.87 14.24 13.95
N ILE A 406 1.55 14.39 13.85
CA ILE A 406 0.80 14.06 12.64
C ILE A 406 0.68 15.34 11.81
N LYS A 407 1.59 15.53 10.86
CA LYS A 407 1.54 16.61 9.88
C LYS A 407 0.55 16.28 8.78
N VAL A 408 -0.39 17.17 8.51
CA VAL A 408 -1.46 16.98 7.52
C VAL A 408 -1.44 18.11 6.50
N PHE A 409 -1.24 17.75 5.23
CA PHE A 409 -1.46 18.62 4.07
C PHE A 409 -2.95 18.63 3.72
N ARG A 410 -3.63 19.76 3.90
CA ARG A 410 -5.07 19.92 3.67
C ARG A 410 -5.28 20.60 2.31
N LEU A 411 -5.39 19.83 1.24
CA LEU A 411 -5.34 20.34 -0.14
C LEU A 411 -6.51 21.29 -0.47
N PHE A 412 -7.67 21.11 0.16
CA PHE A 412 -8.81 22.03 0.02
C PHE A 412 -8.61 23.38 0.75
N LYS A 413 -7.53 23.51 1.54
CA LYS A 413 -7.05 24.74 2.18
C LYS A 413 -5.82 25.33 1.48
N PHE A 414 -5.49 24.89 0.26
CA PHE A 414 -4.39 25.46 -0.52
C PHE A 414 -4.52 26.99 -0.71
N ASN A 415 -3.43 27.73 -0.47
CA ASN A 415 -3.36 29.19 -0.28
C ASN A 415 -4.00 29.74 1.01
N SER A 416 -4.39 28.90 1.98
CA SER A 416 -4.68 29.30 3.36
C SER A 416 -3.49 29.03 4.28
N ARG A 417 -3.49 29.65 5.46
CA ARG A 417 -2.61 29.27 6.59
C ARG A 417 -2.86 27.81 7.02
N ASP A 418 -4.08 27.30 6.84
CA ASP A 418 -4.46 25.94 7.21
C ASP A 418 -4.06 24.86 6.18
N PHE A 419 -3.22 25.17 5.18
CA PHE A 419 -2.75 24.19 4.19
C PHE A 419 -1.86 23.11 4.82
N GLU A 420 -1.02 23.48 5.79
CA GLU A 420 -0.23 22.57 6.61
C GLU A 420 -0.67 22.72 8.07
N VAL A 421 -1.06 21.62 8.72
CA VAL A 421 -1.44 21.59 10.14
C VAL A 421 -0.72 20.42 10.82
N CYS A 422 -0.30 20.59 12.07
CA CYS A 422 0.31 19.54 12.88
C CYS A 422 -0.61 19.16 14.05
N TYR A 423 -0.80 17.85 14.27
CA TYR A 423 -1.55 17.31 15.40
C TYR A 423 -0.63 16.43 16.26
N PRO A 424 -0.27 16.85 17.49
CA PRO A 424 -0.53 18.15 18.10
C PRO A 424 0.45 19.23 17.60
N ASP A 425 0.04 20.50 17.66
CA ASP A 425 0.94 21.64 17.42
C ASP A 425 1.78 21.93 18.68
N LEU A 426 2.89 21.18 18.81
CA LEU A 426 3.84 21.29 19.93
C LEU A 426 5.25 21.62 19.40
N PRO A 427 5.63 22.91 19.33
CA PRO A 427 6.93 23.30 18.78
C PRO A 427 8.12 22.79 19.61
N PHE A 428 7.96 22.61 20.92
CA PHE A 428 9.04 22.29 21.86
C PHE A 428 9.18 20.80 22.25
N ARG A 429 8.53 19.87 21.52
CA ARG A 429 8.74 18.41 21.73
C ARG A 429 9.42 17.77 20.54
N GLU A 430 10.48 17.00 20.82
CA GLU A 430 11.19 16.15 19.85
C GLU A 430 10.43 14.82 19.65
N TRP A 431 9.20 14.93 19.16
CA TRP A 431 8.37 13.80 18.77
C TRP A 431 8.54 13.49 17.27
N PRO A 432 8.62 12.21 16.87
CA PRO A 432 8.76 11.83 15.46
C PRO A 432 7.56 12.31 14.64
N GLU A 433 7.82 12.78 13.43
CA GLU A 433 6.81 13.36 12.54
C GLU A 433 6.42 12.39 11.43
N ILE A 434 5.11 12.15 11.28
CA ILE A 434 4.53 11.47 10.13
C ILE A 434 3.77 12.50 9.28
N SER A 435 3.85 12.37 7.95
CA SER A 435 3.07 13.19 7.02
C SER A 435 1.87 12.43 6.47
N LEU A 436 0.73 13.10 6.34
CA LEU A 436 -0.50 12.65 5.66
C LEU A 436 -1.02 13.77 4.75
N LEU A 437 -1.87 13.44 3.79
CA LEU A 437 -2.54 14.43 2.93
C LEU A 437 -4.05 14.18 2.85
N THR A 438 -4.87 15.22 2.86
CA THR A 438 -6.33 15.12 2.82
C THR A 438 -6.97 16.13 1.87
N GLU A 439 -8.02 15.68 1.18
CA GLU A 439 -8.81 16.49 0.25
C GLU A 439 -10.12 17.03 0.87
N ASN A 440 -10.42 16.64 2.11
CA ASN A 440 -11.73 16.89 2.76
C ASN A 440 -11.79 16.67 4.30
N ASP A 441 -10.68 16.54 5.02
CA ASP A 441 -10.55 16.19 6.45
C ASP A 441 -11.12 14.82 6.89
N ARG A 442 -11.86 14.10 6.04
CA ARG A 442 -12.46 12.78 6.35
C ARG A 442 -11.65 11.60 5.81
N HIS A 443 -10.89 11.83 4.74
CA HIS A 443 -10.10 10.82 4.06
C HIS A 443 -8.66 11.29 3.91
N TYR A 444 -7.73 10.44 4.27
CA TYR A 444 -6.30 10.70 4.34
C TYR A 444 -5.58 9.75 3.40
N HIS A 445 -4.60 10.25 2.67
CA HIS A 445 -3.71 9.45 1.85
C HIS A 445 -2.27 9.62 2.33
N ILE A 446 -1.43 8.64 2.04
CA ILE A 446 -0.06 8.59 2.54
C ILE A 446 0.89 9.15 1.47
N PRO A 447 1.56 10.28 1.72
CA PRO A 447 2.62 10.78 0.84
C PRO A 447 3.87 9.89 0.94
N VAL A 448 4.53 9.70 -0.19
CA VAL A 448 5.83 9.02 -0.32
C VAL A 448 6.78 9.95 -1.06
N PHE A 449 7.95 10.19 -0.46
CA PHE A 449 8.96 11.17 -0.87
C PHE A 449 10.01 10.56 -1.82
#